data_AF-A0A954LIQ7-F1
#
_entry.id   AF-A0A954LIQ7-F1
#
_cell.length_a   1.000
_cell.length_b   1.000
_cell.length_c   1.000
_cell.angle_alpha   90.00
_cell.angle_beta   90.00
_cell.angle_gamma   90.00
#
_symmetry.space_group_name_H-M   'P 1'
#
loop_
_entity.id
_entity.type
_entity.pdbx_description
1 polymer ?
#
loop_
_entity_poly.entity_id
_entity_poly.type
_entity_poly.pdbx_seq_one_letter_code
_entity_poly.pdbx_strand_id
1 'polypeptide(L)' 'MSRSILVSLVLVLGTVEGNAAESPTKADLHFEQSIRPVLVTKCLKCHGEKKQEGHLRLDSR' A
#
# COMPACT_ATOMS: atom_id res chain seq x y z
N MET A 1 -24.70 33.24 5.78
CA MET A 1 -24.43 31.98 6.53
C MET A 1 -24.96 30.72 5.81
N SER A 2 -26.23 30.65 5.39
CA SER A 2 -26.81 29.45 4.74
C SER A 2 -26.13 29.02 3.42
N ARG A 3 -25.60 29.96 2.63
CA ARG A 3 -24.90 29.65 1.36
C ARG A 3 -23.50 29.06 1.55
N SER A 4 -22.77 29.46 2.60
CA SER A 4 -21.45 28.88 2.91
C SER A 4 -21.54 27.44 3.43
N ILE A 5 -22.62 27.09 4.15
CA ILE A 5 -22.86 25.73 4.63
C ILE A 5 -23.07 24.77 3.46
N LEU A 6 -23.77 25.20 2.41
CA LEU A 6 -23.98 24.40 1.19
C LEU A 6 -22.69 24.18 0.40
N VAL A 7 -21.78 25.16 0.37
CA VAL A 7 -20.47 25.04 -0.29
C VAL A 7 -19.54 24.09 0.48
N SER A 8 -19.59 24.10 1.82
CA SER A 8 -18.82 23.15 2.65
C SER A 8 -19.33 21.71 2.57
N LEU A 9 -20.63 21.49 2.32
CA LEU A 9 -21.22 20.14 2.23
C LEU A 9 -20.84 19.40 0.93
N VAL A 10 -20.66 20.14 -0.18
CA VAL A 10 -20.27 19.55 -1.48
C VAL A 10 -18.81 19.10 -1.51
N LEU A 11 -17.93 19.73 -0.71
CA LEU A 11 -16.49 19.43 -0.70
C LEU A 11 -16.14 18.08 -0.04
N VAL A 12 -17.03 17.51 0.77
CA VAL A 12 -16.80 16.23 1.49
C VAL A 12 -17.16 15.00 0.63
N LEU A 13 -17.89 15.17 -0.47
CA LEU A 13 -18.31 14.05 -1.35
C LEU A 13 -17.34 13.77 -2.52
N GLY A 14 -16.25 14.53 -2.66
CA GLY A 14 -15.30 14.37 -3.75
C GLY A 14 -14.34 13.21 -3.55
N THR A 15 -14.47 12.18 -4.38
CA THR A 15 -13.49 11.12 -4.71
C THR A 15 -13.30 9.99 -3.68
N VAL A 16 -14.27 9.07 -3.64
CA VAL A 16 -13.94 7.65 -3.38
C VAL A 16 -13.33 7.13 -4.68
N GLU A 17 -12.01 7.20 -4.78
CA GLU A 17 -11.27 6.58 -5.88
C GLU A 17 -11.24 5.08 -5.58
N GLY A 18 -12.14 4.34 -6.21
CA GLY A 18 -12.22 2.89 -6.07
C GLY A 18 -10.92 2.28 -6.59
N ASN A 19 -10.05 1.84 -5.69
CA ASN A 19 -8.91 1.02 -6.02
C ASN A 19 -9.42 -0.30 -6.59
N ALA A 20 -9.51 -0.39 -7.92
CA ALA A 20 -9.86 -1.63 -8.61
C ALA A 20 -8.86 -2.70 -8.21
N ALA A 21 -9.29 -3.63 -7.37
CA ALA A 21 -8.45 -4.74 -6.94
C ALA A 21 -8.26 -5.69 -8.14
N GLU A 22 -7.10 -5.61 -8.78
CA GLU A 22 -6.72 -6.52 -9.84
C GLU A 22 -6.61 -7.94 -9.28
N SER A 23 -7.06 -8.93 -10.06
CA SER A 23 -6.95 -10.33 -9.65
C SER A 23 -5.47 -10.75 -9.66
N PRO A 24 -5.00 -11.50 -8.65
CA PRO A 24 -3.60 -11.88 -8.55
C PRO A 24 -3.17 -12.71 -9.76
N THR A 25 -2.05 -12.33 -10.36
CA THR A 25 -1.44 -13.04 -11.48
C THR A 25 -0.70 -14.29 -10.97
N LYS A 26 -0.27 -15.16 -11.89
CA LYS A 26 0.62 -16.28 -11.53
C LYS A 26 1.94 -15.80 -10.90
N ALA A 27 2.45 -14.65 -11.33
CA ALA A 27 3.66 -14.06 -10.78
C ALA A 27 3.45 -13.60 -9.33
N ASP A 28 2.30 -12.99 -9.02
CA ASP A 28 1.92 -12.64 -7.65
C ASP A 28 1.92 -13.86 -6.74
N LEU A 29 1.28 -14.95 -7.17
CA LEU A 29 1.21 -16.18 -6.38
C LEU A 29 2.60 -16.77 -6.14
N HIS A 30 3.47 -16.78 -7.16
CA HIS A 30 4.83 -17.26 -7.00
C HIS A 30 5.64 -16.40 -6.04
N PHE A 31 5.51 -15.07 -6.14
CA PHE A 31 6.17 -14.14 -5.23
C PHE A 31 5.73 -14.38 -3.79
N GLU A 32 4.42 -14.44 -3.53
CA GLU A 32 3.86 -14.63 -2.19
C GLU A 32 4.25 -15.99 -1.58
N GLN A 33 4.25 -17.06 -2.39
CA GLN A 33 4.51 -18.41 -1.89
C GLN A 33 6.00 -18.75 -1.77
N SER A 34 6.85 -18.20 -2.65
CA SER A 34 8.26 -18.61 -2.76
C SER A 34 9.24 -17.53 -2.35
N ILE A 35 8.95 -16.26 -2.65
CA ILE A 35 9.90 -15.16 -2.49
C ILE A 35 9.68 -14.44 -1.16
N ARG A 36 8.44 -14.05 -0.84
CA ARG A 36 8.11 -13.30 0.39
C ARG A 36 8.60 -13.98 1.67
N PRO A 37 8.48 -15.32 1.87
CA PRO A 37 8.97 -15.97 3.09
C PRO A 37 10.47 -15.78 3.30
N VAL A 38 11.26 -15.77 2.22
CA VAL A 38 12.71 -15.54 2.28
C VAL A 38 12.99 -14.09 2.68
N LEU A 39 12.32 -13.12 2.05
CA LEU A 39 12.49 -11.71 2.39
C LEU A 39 12.15 -11.41 3.85
N VAL A 40 11.03 -11.96 4.34
CA VAL A 40 10.61 -11.79 5.74
C VAL A 40 11.65 -12.36 6.70
N THR A 41 12.15 -13.56 6.42
CA THR A 41 13.06 -14.26 7.36
C THR A 41 14.50 -13.77 7.29
N LYS A 42 14.96 -13.26 6.16
CA LYS A 42 16.38 -12.92 5.93
C LYS A 42 16.66 -11.44 5.77
N CYS A 43 15.71 -10.65 5.26
CA CYS A 43 15.97 -9.28 4.82
C CYS A 43 15.25 -8.23 5.67
N LEU A 44 13.97 -8.46 6.01
CA LEU A 44 13.13 -7.44 6.67
C LEU A 44 13.56 -7.09 8.10
N LYS A 45 14.48 -7.85 8.71
CA LYS A 45 15.12 -7.47 9.98
C LYS A 45 15.91 -6.15 9.85
N CYS A 46 16.50 -5.90 8.68
CA CYS A 46 17.32 -4.71 8.40
C CYS A 46 16.75 -3.81 7.31
N HIS A 47 15.87 -4.31 6.45
CA HIS A 47 15.29 -3.59 5.31
C HIS A 47 13.75 -3.64 5.31
N GLY A 48 13.16 -3.36 6.47
CA GLY A 48 11.71 -3.33 6.68
C GLY A 48 11.25 -2.06 7.38
N GLU A 49 9.95 -1.95 7.62
CA GLU A 49 9.32 -0.74 8.16
C GLU A 49 10.01 -0.18 9.42
N LYS A 50 10.41 -1.07 10.33
CA LYS A 50 11.04 -0.69 11.60
C LYS A 50 12.50 -0.25 11.45
N LYS A 51 13.21 -0.74 10.44
CA LYS A 51 14.64 -0.51 10.25
C LYS A 51 14.97 -0.62 8.76
N GLN A 52 15.55 0.45 8.23
CA GLN A 52 15.85 0.60 6.80
C GLN A 52 17.32 0.91 6.58
N GLU A 53 18.18 -0.11 6.62
CA GLU A 53 19.61 0.04 6.40
C GLU A 53 19.93 0.30 4.93
N GLY A 54 20.99 1.06 4.66
CA GLY A 54 21.53 1.25 3.31
C GLY A 54 20.57 1.88 2.30
N HIS A 55 19.55 2.63 2.76
CA HIS A 55 18.53 3.26 1.91
C HIS A 55 17.72 2.28 1.03
N LEU A 56 17.73 0.99 1.36
CA LEU A 56 17.02 -0.06 0.60
C LEU A 56 15.72 -0.44 1.30
N ARG A 57 14.60 -0.41 0.55
CA ARG A 57 13.27 -0.89 1.00
C ARG A 57 12.90 -2.21 0.31
N LEU A 58 12.54 -3.23 1.09
CA LEU A 58 12.07 -4.52 0.58
C LEU A 58 10.69 -4.93 1.13
N ASP A 59 10.05 -4.04 1.89
CA ASP A 59 8.75 -4.24 2.50
C ASP A 59 7.57 -3.74 1.64
N SER A 60 7.87 -3.17 0.46
CA SER A 60 6.85 -2.86 -0.56
C SER A 60 6.47 -4.12 -1.33
N ARG A 61 5.18 -4.22 -1.67
CA ARG A 61 4.67 -5.15 -2.68
C ARG A 61 4.82 -4.55 -4.06
#